data_AF-A0A7V9ZZS2-F1
#
_entry.id   AF-A0A7V9ZZS2-F1
#
_cell.length_a   1.000
_cell.length_b   1.000
_cell.length_c   1.000
_cell.angle_alpha   90.00
_cell.angle_beta   90.00
_cell.angle_gamma   90.00
#
_symmetry.space_group_name_H-M   'P 1'
#
loop_
_entity.id
_entity.type
_entity.pdbx_description
1 polymer ?
#
loop_
_entity_poly.entity_id
_entity_poly.type
_entity_poly.pdbx_seq_one_letter_code
_entity_poly.pdbx_strand_id
1 'polypeptide(L)' 'LRYERLPMEELLEAARANGIRDLGEIQLAVLETNGSFTFFRRDDSDADSDSSDDEATKGVAPT' A
#
# COMPACT_ATOMS: atom_id res chain seq x y z
N LEU A 1 -0.63 16.35 24.99
CA LEU A 1 -0.98 16.31 23.55
C LEU A 1 -1.86 17.50 23.23
N ARG A 2 -1.55 18.25 22.16
CA ARG A 2 -2.41 19.31 21.63
C ARG A 2 -3.19 18.71 20.46
N TYR A 3 -4.51 18.88 20.46
CA TYR A 3 -5.34 18.45 19.34
C TYR A 3 -5.42 19.58 18.33
N GLU A 4 -4.93 19.32 17.13
CA GLU A 4 -5.02 20.23 16.00
C GLU A 4 -6.18 19.78 15.10
N ARG A 5 -7.01 20.73 14.68
CA ARG A 5 -8.06 20.46 13.70
C ARG A 5 -7.48 20.67 12.33
N LEU A 6 -7.22 19.58 11.63
CA LEU A 6 -6.76 19.61 10.25
C LEU A 6 -7.97 19.39 9.33
N PRO A 7 -8.17 20.21 8.28
CA PRO A 7 -9.20 19.95 7.29
C PRO A 7 -8.91 18.63 6.56
N MET A 8 -9.95 17.82 6.35
CA MET A 8 -9.81 16.52 5.70
C MET A 8 -9.18 16.61 4.30
N GLU A 9 -9.42 17.70 3.58
CA GLU A 9 -8.84 17.94 2.26
C GLU A 9 -7.31 18.00 2.28
N GLU A 10 -6.70 18.64 3.27
CA GLU A 10 -5.24 18.71 3.36
C GLU A 10 -4.62 17.32 3.56
N LEU A 11 -5.26 16.47 4.39
CA LEU A 11 -4.82 15.08 4.57
C LEU A 11 -4.92 14.29 3.25
N LEU A 12 -6.02 14.47 2.51
CA LEU A 12 -6.24 13.81 1.22
C LEU A 12 -5.23 14.27 0.15
N GLU A 13 -4.94 15.57 0.09
CA GLU A 13 -3.94 16.11 -0.82
C GLU A 13 -2.54 15.59 -0.49
N ALA A 14 -2.17 15.58 0.78
CA ALA A 14 -0.89 15.02 1.23
C ALA A 14 -0.77 13.53 0.92
N ALA A 15 -1.84 12.75 1.15
CA ALA A 15 -1.86 11.33 0.81
C ALA A 15 -1.67 11.10 -0.70
N ARG A 16 -2.38 11.86 -1.55
CA ARG A 16 -2.23 11.77 -3.01
C ARG A 16 -0.84 12.18 -3.49
N ALA A 17 -0.24 13.21 -2.91
CA ALA A 17 1.12 13.63 -3.22
C ALA A 17 2.16 12.53 -2.90
N ASN A 18 1.87 11.67 -1.93
CA ASN A 18 2.67 10.50 -1.57
C ASN A 18 2.25 9.21 -2.31
N GLY A 19 1.43 9.34 -3.35
CA GLY A 19 0.99 8.23 -4.19
C GLY A 19 -0.03 7.30 -3.52
N ILE A 20 -0.70 7.74 -2.45
CA ILE A 20 -1.75 6.98 -1.77
C ILE A 20 -3.10 7.46 -2.31
N ARG A 21 -3.88 6.53 -2.86
CA ARG A 21 -5.20 6.85 -3.46
C ARG A 21 -6.35 6.61 -2.49
N ASP A 22 -6.19 5.61 -1.62
CA ASP A 22 -7.17 5.26 -0.59
C ASP A 22 -6.55 5.43 0.80
N LEU A 23 -7.19 6.23 1.67
CA LEU A 23 -6.77 6.36 3.07
C LEU A 23 -6.96 5.03 3.84
N GLY A 24 -7.79 4.12 3.34
CA GLY A 24 -7.88 2.75 3.82
C GLY A 24 -6.52 2.05 3.82
N GLU A 25 -5.63 2.29 2.88
CA GLU A 25 -4.30 1.66 2.84
C GLU A 25 -3.39 2.12 4.00
N ILE A 26 -3.74 3.19 4.70
CA ILE A 26 -2.91 3.80 5.75
C ILE A 26 -3.22 3.15 7.09
N GLN A 27 -2.19 2.64 7.76
CA GLN A 27 -2.27 2.15 9.14
C GLN A 27 -2.10 3.30 10.14
N LEU A 28 -1.16 4.20 9.86
CA LEU A 28 -0.84 5.35 10.71
C LEU A 28 -0.39 6.53 9.86
N ALA A 29 -0.88 7.73 10.18
CA ALA A 29 -0.38 8.99 9.64
C ALA A 29 0.14 9.86 10.79
N VAL A 30 1.32 10.45 10.62
CA VAL A 30 1.93 11.36 11.59
C VAL A 30 2.05 12.74 10.95
N LEU A 31 1.47 13.75 11.60
CA LEU A 31 1.70 15.15 11.29
C LEU A 31 2.92 15.65 12.06
N GLU A 32 4.00 15.93 11.35
CA GLU A 32 5.25 16.42 11.92
C GLU A 32 5.16 17.91 12.27
N THR A 33 6.05 18.38 13.16
CA THR A 33 6.08 19.79 13.61
C THR A 33 6.37 20.80 12.50
N ASN A 34 6.89 20.34 11.36
CA ASN A 34 7.14 21.16 10.16
C ASN A 34 5.91 21.23 9.22
N GLY A 35 4.80 20.59 9.56
CA GLY A 35 3.59 20.51 8.74
C GLY A 35 3.60 19.41 7.67
N SER A 36 4.62 18.56 7.64
CA SER A 36 4.66 17.41 6.71
C SER A 36 3.97 16.18 7.27
N PHE A 37 3.46 15.33 6.37
CA PHE A 37 2.87 14.04 6.72
C PHE A 37 3.83 12.90 6.43
N THR A 38 3.98 12.02 7.42
CA THR A 38 4.59 10.70 7.25
C THR A 38 3.49 9.65 7.28
N PHE A 39 3.41 8.80 6.26
CA PHE A 39 2.40 7.76 6.15
C PHE A 39 3.01 6.36 6.27
N PHE A 40 2.41 5.54 7.13
CA PHE A 40 2.71 4.12 7.25
C PHE A 40 1.55 3.33 6.65
N ARG A 41 1.83 2.58 5.58
CA ARG A 41 0.83 1.76 4.89
C ARG A 41 0.66 0.42 5.60
N ARG A 42 -0.50 -0.20 5.45
CA ARG A 42 -0.68 -1.61 5.77
C ARG A 42 0.10 -2.41 4.71
N ASP A 43 0.94 -3.34 5.13
CA ASP A 43 1.57 -4.26 4.19
C ASP A 43 0.49 -5.19 3.61
N ASP A 44 0.20 -5.07 2.31
CA ASP A 44 -0.59 -6.06 1.54
C ASP A 44 0.25 -7.31 1.24
N SER A 45 0.82 -7.94 2.28
CA SER A 45 1.68 -9.12 2.13
C SER A 45 0.91 -10.42 1.81
N ASP A 46 -0.41 -10.38 1.60
CA ASP A 46 -1.25 -11.59 1.48
C ASP A 46 -2.02 -11.71 0.15
N ALA A 47 -1.62 -11.03 -0.94
CA ALA A 47 -2.36 -11.07 -2.22
C ALA A 47 -1.55 -11.47 -3.47
N ASP A 48 -0.33 -12.00 -3.33
CA ASP A 48 0.43 -12.61 -4.45
C ASP A 48 0.62 -14.12 -4.25
N SER A 49 -0.48 -14.83 -3.98
CA SER A 49 -0.58 -16.27 -4.25
C SER A 49 -1.72 -16.48 -5.22
N ASP A 50 -1.38 -16.61 -6.51
CA ASP A 50 -1.82 -17.68 -7.41
C ASP A 50 -1.84 -17.21 -8.88
N SER A 51 -0.95 -17.74 -9.73
CA SER A 51 -1.38 -18.43 -10.95
C SER A 51 -0.26 -19.30 -11.52
N SER A 52 -0.68 -20.49 -11.95
CA SER A 52 0.07 -21.64 -12.38
C SER A 52 0.85 -21.46 -13.69
N ASP A 53 2.10 -21.89 -13.72
CA ASP A 53 2.75 -22.37 -14.95
C ASP A 53 2.79 -23.91 -14.90
N ASP A 54 1.78 -24.48 -15.53
CA ASP A 54 1.59 -25.90 -15.83
C ASP A 54 2.62 -26.30 -16.91
N GLU A 55 3.82 -26.77 -16.53
CA GLU A 55 4.79 -27.34 -17.48
C GLU A 55 4.42 -28.78 -17.83
N ALA A 56 3.35 -28.93 -18.62
CA ALA A 56 3.17 -30.11 -19.44
C ALA A 56 4.11 -30.01 -20.65
N THR A 57 5.20 -30.79 -20.66
CA THR A 57 5.65 -31.66 -21.77
C THR A 57 7.15 -31.99 -21.66
N LYS A 58 7.49 -33.24 -21.32
CA LYS A 58 8.39 -34.08 -22.15
C LYS A 58 8.50 -35.52 -21.61
N GLY A 59 7.44 -36.30 -21.79
CA GLY A 59 7.49 -37.76 -21.71
C GLY A 59 7.38 -38.36 -23.11
N VAL A 60 8.48 -38.39 -23.88
CA VAL A 60 8.60 -39.28 -25.05
C VAL A 60 9.59 -40.38 -24.68
N ALA A 61 9.07 -41.61 -24.61
CA ALA A 61 9.82 -42.81 -24.28
C ALA A 61 10.84 -43.16 -25.37
N PRO A 62 12.00 -43.74 -25.02
CA PRO A 62 12.92 -44.33 -25.99
C PRO A 62 12.38 -45.70 -26.45
N THR A 63 12.42 -45.95 -27.76
CA THR A 63 12.34 -47.30 -28.36
C THR A 63 13.48 -47.44 -29.35
#